data_AF-A0A914CYC6-F1
#
_entry.id   AF-A0A914CYC6-F1
#
_cell.length_a   1.000
_cell.length_b   1.000
_cell.length_c   1.000
_cell.angle_alpha   90.00
_cell.angle_beta   90.00
_cell.angle_gamma   90.00
#
_symmetry.space_group_name_H-M   'P 1'
#
loop_
_entity.id
_entity.type
_entity.pdbx_description
1 polymer ?
#
loop_
_entity_poly.entity_id
_entity_poly.type
_entity_poly.pdbx_seq_one_letter_code
_entity_poly.pdbx_strand_id
1 'polypeptide(L)'
;VSEVLQAGDGLSARDALLQWAKKVTAGYPGVNVTNFTNSWRDGLAFNAILHRYRPNAVDWQRVSDKNVSNRERLRNAFDTADNEFGVAKLLDPEDVDRENPDEKSIITYVSSLYNALPNLDALSKVS
;
A
#
# COMPACT_ATOMS: atom_id res chain seq x y z
N VAL A 1 -15.88 29.60 21.18
CA VAL A 1 -15.36 29.13 19.89
C VAL A 1 -14.46 27.94 20.18
N SER A 2 -14.91 26.74 19.79
CA SER A 2 -14.32 25.47 20.20
C SER A 2 -12.99 25.23 19.50
N GLU A 3 -11.91 25.15 20.27
CA GLU A 3 -10.55 24.97 19.78
C GLU A 3 -9.97 23.63 20.26
N VAL A 4 -10.77 22.55 20.16
CA VAL A 4 -10.37 21.20 20.58
C VAL A 4 -10.98 20.15 19.64
N LEU A 5 -10.55 20.06 18.37
CA LEU A 5 -11.02 18.99 17.47
C LEU A 5 -10.04 18.43 16.43
N GLN A 6 -8.72 18.68 16.42
CA GLN A 6 -7.91 18.26 15.25
C GLN A 6 -6.59 17.52 15.45
N ALA A 7 -6.27 16.99 16.65
CA ALA A 7 -5.00 16.26 16.83
C ALA A 7 -5.10 14.82 17.38
N GLY A 8 -6.25 14.38 17.91
CA GLY A 8 -6.36 13.09 18.60
C GLY A 8 -6.69 11.88 17.71
N ASP A 9 -7.63 12.03 16.78
CA ASP A 9 -8.18 10.89 16.03
C ASP A 9 -7.39 10.57 14.74
N GLY A 10 -6.72 11.57 14.17
CA GLY A 10 -5.94 11.38 12.93
C GLY A 10 -4.66 10.59 13.13
N LEU A 11 -3.98 10.78 14.28
CA LEU A 11 -2.78 10.02 14.62
C LEU A 11 -3.11 8.55 14.89
N SER A 12 -4.22 8.26 15.57
CA SER A 12 -4.64 6.88 15.84
C SER A 12 -5.09 6.15 14.57
N ALA A 13 -5.83 6.80 13.67
CA ALA A 13 -6.23 6.21 12.39
C ALA A 13 -5.01 5.96 11.48
N ARG A 14 -4.10 6.93 11.39
CA ARG A 14 -2.84 6.79 10.63
C ARG A 14 -1.98 5.65 11.17
N ASP A 15 -1.83 5.55 12.48
CA ASP A 15 -1.03 4.50 13.11
C ASP A 15 -1.68 3.12 12.94
N ALA A 16 -3.01 3.02 13.03
CA ALA A 16 -3.73 1.79 12.74
C ALA A 16 -3.54 1.35 11.29
N LEU A 17 -3.61 2.27 10.33
CA LEU A 17 -3.34 1.99 8.92
C LEU A 17 -1.89 1.53 8.70
N LEU A 18 -0.94 2.15 9.38
CA LEU A 18 0.48 1.77 9.31
C LEU A 18 0.71 0.37 9.89
N GLN A 19 0.06 0.06 11.01
CA GLN A 19 0.10 -1.28 11.62
C GLN A 19 -0.53 -2.33 10.70
N TRP A 20 -1.66 -2.02 10.07
CA TRP A 20 -2.27 -2.89 9.07
C TRP A 20 -1.31 -3.16 7.92
N ALA A 21 -0.73 -2.11 7.31
CA ALA A 21 0.20 -2.27 6.20
C ALA A 21 1.38 -3.18 6.59
N LYS A 22 1.99 -2.93 7.76
CA LYS A 22 3.05 -3.79 8.33
C LYS A 22 2.62 -5.24 8.49
N LYS A 23 1.41 -5.50 9.01
CA LYS A 23 0.87 -6.86 9.21
C LYS A 23 0.69 -7.58 7.87
N VAL A 24 0.11 -6.91 6.88
CA VAL A 24 -0.15 -7.49 5.54
C VAL A 24 1.17 -7.82 4.83
N THR A 25 2.15 -6.91 4.90
CA THR A 25 3.44 -7.05 4.21
C THR A 25 4.47 -7.86 5.00
N ALA A 26 4.15 -8.37 6.19
CA ALA A 26 5.08 -9.16 6.99
C ALA A 26 5.55 -10.42 6.25
N GLY A 27 6.86 -10.66 6.21
CA GLY A 27 7.46 -11.83 5.54
C GLY A 27 7.72 -11.67 4.05
N TYR A 28 7.41 -10.52 3.44
CA TYR A 28 7.85 -10.21 2.08
C TYR A 28 9.31 -9.71 2.07
N PRO A 29 10.24 -10.38 1.38
CA PRO A 29 11.64 -9.95 1.32
C PRO A 29 11.77 -8.55 0.72
N GLY A 30 12.61 -7.70 1.33
CA GLY A 30 12.87 -6.35 0.84
C GLY A 30 11.76 -5.33 1.14
N VAL A 31 10.66 -5.72 1.80
CA VAL A 31 9.57 -4.81 2.15
C VAL A 31 9.68 -4.36 3.60
N ASN A 32 9.80 -3.05 3.83
CA ASN A 32 9.80 -2.47 5.17
C ASN A 32 8.97 -1.18 5.23
N VAL A 33 7.75 -1.29 5.76
CA VAL A 33 6.82 -0.18 5.89
C VAL A 33 6.99 0.49 7.24
N THR A 34 7.52 1.72 7.28
CA THR A 34 7.75 2.50 8.52
C THR A 34 7.11 3.88 8.49
N ASN A 35 6.67 4.35 7.32
CA ASN A 35 6.06 5.66 7.11
C ASN A 35 5.09 5.61 5.90
N PHE A 36 4.47 6.74 5.56
CA PHE A 36 3.65 6.90 4.35
C PHE A 36 4.34 7.77 3.29
N THR A 37 5.66 7.71 3.20
CA THR A 37 6.45 8.41 2.17
C THR A 37 7.41 7.41 1.52
N ASN A 38 8.66 7.39 1.97
CA ASN A 38 9.75 6.64 1.36
C ASN A 38 9.58 5.12 1.40
N SER A 39 8.82 4.58 2.35
CA SER A 39 8.51 3.13 2.41
C SER A 39 7.70 2.61 1.22
N TRP A 40 7.11 3.50 0.43
CA TRP A 40 6.21 3.17 -0.68
C TRP A 40 6.83 3.50 -2.05
N ARG A 41 7.92 4.28 -2.05
CA ARG A 41 8.56 4.82 -3.25
C ARG A 41 9.02 3.73 -4.22
N ASP A 42 9.54 2.63 -3.70
CA ASP A 42 10.03 1.53 -4.53
C ASP A 42 8.92 0.66 -5.14
N GLY A 43 7.67 0.88 -4.75
CA GLY A 43 6.50 0.14 -5.20
C GLY A 43 6.35 -1.28 -4.62
N LEU A 44 7.30 -1.78 -3.82
CA LEU A 44 7.25 -3.14 -3.30
C LEU A 44 6.15 -3.31 -2.26
N ALA A 45 5.93 -2.31 -1.40
CA ALA A 45 4.87 -2.34 -0.39
C ALA A 45 3.47 -2.49 -1.01
N PHE A 46 3.17 -1.77 -2.08
CA PHE A 46 1.88 -1.88 -2.78
C PHE A 46 1.68 -3.28 -3.38
N ASN A 47 2.69 -3.79 -4.09
CA ASN A 47 2.62 -5.12 -4.69
C ASN A 47 2.49 -6.22 -3.64
N ALA A 48 3.15 -6.08 -2.48
CA ALA A 48 3.11 -7.05 -1.40
C ALA A 48 1.71 -7.15 -0.78
N ILE A 49 1.04 -6.01 -0.62
CA ILE A 49 -0.36 -5.97 -0.18
C ILE A 49 -1.23 -6.75 -1.18
N LEU A 50 -1.17 -6.41 -2.46
CA LEU A 50 -2.02 -7.04 -3.48
C LEU A 50 -1.74 -8.56 -3.61
N HIS A 51 -0.47 -8.95 -3.62
CA HIS A 51 -0.06 -10.36 -3.66
C HIS A 51 -0.55 -11.14 -2.45
N ARG A 52 -0.61 -10.53 -1.25
CA ARG A 52 -1.12 -11.19 -0.04
C ARG A 52 -2.58 -11.61 -0.20
N TYR A 53 -3.38 -10.76 -0.82
CA TYR A 53 -4.81 -10.96 -1.00
C TYR A 53 -5.13 -11.83 -2.22
N ARG A 54 -4.33 -11.73 -3.28
CA ARG A 54 -4.51 -12.55 -4.49
C ARG A 54 -3.14 -12.87 -5.10
N PRO A 55 -2.49 -13.97 -4.69
CA PRO A 55 -1.14 -14.33 -5.15
C PRO A 55 -1.02 -14.44 -6.67
N ASN A 56 -2.08 -14.90 -7.34
CA ASN A 56 -2.10 -15.06 -8.80
C ASN A 56 -2.18 -13.74 -9.58
N ALA A 57 -2.50 -12.63 -8.93
CA ALA A 57 -2.65 -11.32 -9.57
C ALA A 57 -1.33 -10.54 -9.70
N VAL A 58 -0.29 -10.96 -8.95
CA VAL A 58 1.02 -10.30 -8.93
C VAL A 58 2.10 -11.36 -9.09
N ASP A 59 2.94 -11.25 -10.12
CA ASP A 59 4.16 -12.05 -10.19
C ASP A 59 5.21 -11.45 -9.24
N TRP A 60 5.27 -11.97 -8.02
CA TRP A 60 6.19 -11.48 -7.00
C TRP A 60 7.66 -11.65 -7.41
N GLN A 61 8.00 -12.73 -8.13
CA GLN A 61 9.38 -12.96 -8.55
C GLN A 61 9.82 -11.88 -9.53
N ARG A 62 8.98 -11.54 -10.49
CA ARG A 62 9.23 -10.43 -11.43
C ARG A 62 9.32 -9.10 -10.70
N VAL A 63 8.35 -8.77 -9.86
CA VAL A 63 8.28 -7.44 -9.21
C VAL A 63 9.45 -7.23 -8.25
N SER A 64 9.89 -8.26 -7.53
CA SER A 64 11.01 -8.16 -6.59
C SER A 64 12.40 -8.23 -7.25
N ASP A 65 12.48 -8.49 -8.56
CA ASP A 65 13.74 -8.46 -9.30
C ASP A 65 14.35 -7.05 -9.27
N LYS A 66 15.66 -6.99 -9.00
CA LYS A 66 16.41 -5.73 -8.85
C LYS A 66 16.46 -4.90 -10.13
N ASN A 67 16.26 -5.51 -11.29
CA ASN A 67 16.28 -4.85 -12.59
C ASN A 67 14.97 -4.13 -12.92
N VAL A 68 13.89 -4.43 -12.19
CA VAL A 68 12.61 -3.73 -12.37
C VAL A 68 12.68 -2.36 -11.69
N SER A 69 12.33 -1.32 -12.43
CA SER A 69 12.32 0.05 -11.89
C SER A 69 11.16 0.28 -10.91
N ASN A 70 11.32 1.26 -10.02
CA ASN A 70 10.26 1.69 -9.11
C ASN A 70 8.96 2.00 -9.86
N ARG A 71 9.06 2.72 -10.97
CA ARG A 71 7.92 3.14 -11.81
C ARG A 71 7.17 1.95 -12.41
N GLU A 72 7.89 0.93 -12.85
CA GLU A 72 7.27 -0.31 -13.33
C GLU A 72 6.55 -1.07 -12.22
N ARG A 73 7.14 -1.16 -11.02
CA ARG A 73 6.48 -1.78 -9.85
C ARG A 73 5.24 -1.01 -9.43
N LEU A 74 5.33 0.31 -9.35
CA LEU A 74 4.21 1.20 -9.00
C LEU A 74 3.08 1.08 -10.01
N ARG A 75 3.40 1.14 -11.31
CA ARG A 75 2.41 0.95 -12.39
C ARG A 75 1.74 -0.41 -12.28
N ASN A 76 2.51 -1.49 -12.11
CA ASN A 76 1.97 -2.83 -11.92
C ASN A 76 0.99 -2.87 -10.74
N ALA A 77 1.37 -2.31 -9.59
CA ALA A 77 0.51 -2.30 -8.43
C ALA A 77 -0.80 -1.53 -8.68
N PHE A 78 -0.74 -0.35 -9.30
CA PHE A 78 -1.93 0.46 -9.55
C PHE A 78 -2.84 -0.17 -10.61
N ASP A 79 -2.27 -0.79 -11.64
CA ASP A 79 -3.01 -1.55 -12.64
C ASP A 79 -3.68 -2.79 -12.02
N THR A 80 -2.96 -3.55 -11.19
CA THR A 80 -3.52 -4.71 -10.50
C THR A 80 -4.60 -4.30 -9.50
N ALA A 81 -4.42 -3.23 -8.74
CA ALA A 81 -5.40 -2.73 -7.78
C ALA A 81 -6.73 -2.36 -8.45
N ASP A 82 -6.65 -1.68 -9.59
CA ASP A 82 -7.82 -1.28 -10.39
C ASP A 82 -8.53 -2.48 -11.00
N ASN A 83 -7.79 -3.35 -11.70
CA ASN A 83 -8.36 -4.47 -12.45
C ASN A 83 -8.90 -5.59 -11.56
N GLU A 84 -8.23 -5.89 -10.44
CA GLU A 84 -8.54 -7.07 -9.62
C GLU A 84 -9.33 -6.75 -8.35
N PHE A 85 -9.28 -5.50 -7.89
CA PHE A 85 -9.90 -5.08 -6.63
C PHE A 85 -10.79 -3.83 -6.78
N GLY A 86 -10.88 -3.24 -7.98
CA GLY A 86 -11.74 -2.08 -8.24
C GLY A 86 -11.26 -0.79 -7.56
N VAL A 87 -9.97 -0.71 -7.20
CA VAL A 87 -9.40 0.47 -6.54
C VAL A 87 -8.85 1.42 -7.61
N ALA A 88 -9.54 2.54 -7.80
CA ALA A 88 -9.16 3.55 -8.80
C ALA A 88 -7.73 4.08 -8.59
N LYS A 89 -7.01 4.31 -9.68
CA LYS A 89 -5.62 4.79 -9.70
C LYS A 89 -5.54 6.26 -9.31
N LEU A 90 -5.43 6.56 -8.02
CA LEU A 90 -5.36 7.93 -7.50
C LEU A 90 -3.95 8.53 -7.56
N LEU A 91 -2.94 7.71 -7.80
CA LEU A 91 -1.53 8.11 -7.79
C LEU A 91 -0.90 7.82 -9.14
N ASP A 92 -0.07 8.75 -9.59
CA ASP A 92 0.83 8.51 -10.71
C ASP A 92 2.17 7.93 -10.21
N PRO A 93 2.73 6.91 -10.87
CA PRO A 93 4.04 6.34 -10.52
C PRO A 93 5.17 7.39 -10.44
N GLU A 94 5.09 8.44 -11.26
CA GLU A 94 6.06 9.54 -11.31
C GLU A 94 5.98 10.47 -10.08
N ASP A 95 4.81 10.57 -9.44
CA ASP A 95 4.62 11.36 -8.21
C ASP A 95 5.10 10.60 -6.98
N VAL A 96 4.99 9.26 -7.01
CA VAL A 96 5.43 8.39 -5.92
C VAL A 96 6.93 8.10 -5.99
N ASP A 97 7.53 7.97 -7.18
CA ASP A 97 8.98 7.78 -7.34
C ASP A 97 9.78 9.11 -7.26
N ARG A 98 9.50 9.89 -6.23
CA ARG A 98 10.21 11.14 -5.90
C ARG A 98 10.99 10.99 -4.61
N GLU A 99 11.94 11.89 -4.37
CA GLU A 99 12.72 11.89 -3.13
C GLU A 99 11.85 12.04 -1.88
N ASN A 100 10.78 12.84 -1.98
CA ASN A 100 9.83 13.06 -0.91
C ASN A 100 8.40 12.94 -1.47
N PRO A 101 7.84 11.72 -1.53
CA PRO A 101 6.45 11.51 -1.95
C PRO A 101 5.47 12.21 -1.01
N ASP A 102 4.35 12.71 -1.53
CA ASP A 102 3.33 13.38 -0.71
C ASP A 102 2.64 12.40 0.23
N GLU A 103 2.86 12.58 1.54
CA GLU A 103 2.38 11.65 2.55
C GLU A 103 0.86 11.49 2.55
N LYS A 104 0.12 12.59 2.37
CA LYS A 104 -1.34 12.59 2.41
C LYS A 104 -1.90 11.77 1.25
N SER A 105 -1.34 11.93 0.07
CA SER A 105 -1.73 11.20 -1.14
C SER A 105 -1.48 9.69 -0.97
N ILE A 106 -0.33 9.29 -0.40
CA ILE A 106 -0.07 7.89 -0.08
C ILE A 106 -1.09 7.37 0.95
N ILE A 107 -1.34 8.10 2.04
CA ILE A 107 -2.33 7.70 3.06
C ILE A 107 -3.71 7.51 2.42
N THR A 108 -4.15 8.45 1.57
CA THR A 108 -5.45 8.36 0.89
C THR A 108 -5.53 7.10 0.05
N TYR A 109 -4.52 6.81 -0.77
CA TYR A 109 -4.54 5.63 -1.62
C TYR A 109 -4.45 4.32 -0.84
N VAL A 110 -3.60 4.26 0.19
CA VAL A 110 -3.49 3.09 1.08
C VAL A 110 -4.79 2.87 1.87
N SER A 111 -5.50 3.94 2.23
CA SER A 111 -6.83 3.86 2.85
C SER A 111 -7.87 3.29 1.88
N SER A 112 -7.82 3.67 0.60
CA SER A 112 -8.67 3.07 -0.43
C SER A 112 -8.42 1.57 -0.58
N LEU A 113 -7.16 1.13 -0.56
CA LEU A 113 -6.80 -0.30 -0.54
C LEU A 113 -7.34 -1.00 0.71
N TYR A 114 -7.12 -0.42 1.90
CA TYR A 114 -7.61 -0.98 3.16
C TYR A 114 -9.13 -1.22 3.15
N ASN A 115 -9.90 -0.26 2.62
CA ASN A 115 -11.36 -0.35 2.57
C ASN A 115 -11.88 -1.35 1.52
N ALA A 116 -11.15 -1.54 0.42
CA ALA A 116 -11.56 -2.45 -0.66
C ALA A 116 -11.18 -3.91 -0.38
N LEU A 117 -10.12 -4.14 0.40
CA LEU A 117 -9.61 -5.47 0.68
C LEU A 117 -10.33 -6.10 1.89
N PRO A 118 -10.62 -7.41 1.86
CA PRO A 118 -11.27 -8.07 3.00
C PRO A 118 -10.39 -8.02 4.26
N ASN A 119 -10.99 -8.19 5.43
CA ASN A 119 -10.21 -8.33 6.66
C ASN A 119 -9.31 -9.57 6.56
N LEU A 120 -8.03 -9.47 6.94
CA LEU A 120 -7.09 -10.60 6.92
C LEU A 120 -7.60 -11.81 7.72
N ASP A 121 -8.37 -11.59 8.79
CA ASP A 121 -8.95 -12.66 9.60
C ASP A 121 -10.09 -13.40 8.89
N ALA A 122 -10.62 -12.84 7.80
CA ALA A 122 -11.52 -13.55 6.90
C ALA A 122 -10.75 -14.50 5.97
N LEU A 123 -9.52 -14.15 5.54
CA LEU A 123 -8.70 -14.99 4.66
C LEU A 123 -8.25 -16.30 5.33
N SER A 124 -8.00 -16.27 6.65
CA SER A 124 -7.60 -17.46 7.41
C SER A 124 -8.72 -18.47 7.62
N LYS A 125 -9.98 -18.09 7.38
CA LYS A 125 -11.16 -18.96 7.52
C LYS A 125 -11.54 -19.69 6.22
N VAL A 126 -10.85 -19.38 5.12
CA VAL A 126 -11.16 -19.92 3.77
C VAL A 126 -10.01 -20.78 3.20
N SER A 127 -8.97 -21.06 3.99
CA SER A 127 -7.88 -22.00 3.65
C SER A 127 -8.05 -23.30 4.41
#